data_AF-A0A8J2KQB5-F1
#
_entry.id   AF-A0A8J2KQB5-F1
#
_cell.length_a   1.000
_cell.length_b   1.000
_cell.length_c   1.000
_cell.angle_alpha   90.00
_cell.angle_beta   90.00
_cell.angle_gamma   90.00
#
_symmetry.space_group_name_H-M   'P 1'
#
loop_
_entity.id
_entity.type
_entity.pdbx_description
1 polymer ?
#
loop_
_entity_poly.entity_id
_entity_poly.type
_entity_poly.pdbx_seq_one_letter_code
_entity_poly.pdbx_strand_id
1 'polypeptide(L)'
;MFHELLMALSGFVGDVFRPDGDGVIKIRKDISFPFIHPGEVAIIDEILEIGTMFKYLEDFVQEHQLLNYAGKPKAKPHGLYVTALCNGLRTILDEYLDVIADLELKVIEDMNLTLNHLRAEVETYRELFASLSLLVKKVLSQEQSSTVIVELVKSEFDEKLHLQDSLQKLIPWINGVLFKQMTNWMVYGTLNDPFNEFFIQPRKMDLSDSDSNKTGKAVSYFVNFAVVPSYFPVSLMDKILFVGMGISILEKSDRTRSIAMEHQQLFHSKMKSVNLDTFRLEKLSNTVDELAASIGTVLHQIVVNEAGLVKHLGIIKDFYLTGRGELFHDFLSSIKPLIVLKSPFMLSALRRSFAVSAARVQLQDEVVQKIQLNFPTGPRKNYLHDYTLYNKHIDFHA
;
A
#
# COMPACT_ATOMS: atom_id res chain seq x y z
N MET A 1 28.00 11.63 -40.14
CA MET A 1 27.54 12.50 -39.05
C MET A 1 26.09 12.25 -38.68
N PHE A 2 25.10 12.41 -39.56
CA PHE A 2 23.69 12.17 -39.20
C PHE A 2 23.42 10.76 -38.67
N HIS A 3 23.95 9.71 -39.32
CA HIS A 3 23.81 8.34 -38.82
C HIS A 3 24.44 8.15 -37.42
N GLU A 4 25.63 8.72 -37.17
CA GLU A 4 26.26 8.67 -35.85
C GLU A 4 25.51 9.52 -34.81
N LEU A 5 24.86 10.61 -35.21
CA LEU A 5 24.04 11.44 -34.34
C LEU A 5 22.76 10.71 -33.94
N LEU A 6 22.09 10.04 -34.88
CA LEU A 6 20.93 9.20 -34.61
C LEU A 6 21.30 8.02 -33.70
N MET A 7 22.45 7.37 -33.94
CA MET A 7 22.96 6.33 -33.02
C MET A 7 23.25 6.87 -31.61
N ALA A 8 23.80 8.09 -31.51
CA ALA A 8 24.03 8.74 -30.22
C ALA A 8 22.72 9.09 -29.49
N LEU A 9 21.68 9.48 -30.23
CA LEU A 9 20.34 9.72 -29.68
C LEU A 9 19.68 8.44 -29.16
N SER A 10 19.93 7.30 -29.81
CA SER A 10 19.50 5.98 -29.33
C SER A 10 20.36 5.42 -28.18
N GLY A 11 21.27 6.20 -27.60
CA GLY A 11 22.09 5.81 -26.45
C GLY A 11 23.41 5.08 -26.79
N PHE A 12 23.65 4.77 -28.07
CA PHE A 12 24.87 4.13 -28.53
C PHE A 12 25.99 5.15 -28.75
N VAL A 13 27.08 4.98 -28.01
CA VAL A 13 28.25 5.85 -28.12
C VAL A 13 29.10 5.44 -29.32
N GLY A 14 29.43 6.41 -30.18
CA GLY A 14 30.23 6.21 -31.38
C GLY A 14 31.67 6.68 -31.22
N ASP A 15 32.42 6.70 -32.32
CA ASP A 15 33.79 7.23 -32.33
C ASP A 15 33.84 8.76 -32.31
N VAL A 16 32.79 9.41 -32.83
CA VAL A 16 32.64 10.88 -32.85
C VAL A 16 32.01 11.42 -31.56
N PHE A 17 31.06 10.69 -30.98
CA PHE A 17 30.29 11.11 -29.80
C PHE A 17 30.61 10.20 -28.61
N ARG A 18 31.29 10.74 -27.60
CA ARG A 18 31.70 9.99 -26.40
C ARG A 18 31.14 10.63 -25.13
N PRO A 19 30.79 9.81 -24.11
CA PRO A 19 30.39 10.34 -22.82
C PRO A 19 31.61 11.00 -22.16
N ASP A 20 31.45 12.25 -21.76
CA ASP A 20 32.38 12.99 -20.90
C ASP A 20 32.35 12.39 -19.48
N GLY A 21 33.29 12.78 -18.63
CA GLY A 21 33.41 12.26 -17.25
C GLY A 21 32.14 12.41 -16.39
N ASP A 22 31.25 13.33 -16.75
CA ASP A 22 29.95 13.60 -16.11
C ASP A 22 28.77 12.82 -16.74
N GLY A 23 29.02 11.94 -17.71
CA GLY A 23 27.98 11.17 -18.41
C GLY A 23 27.30 11.91 -19.57
N VAL A 24 27.65 13.17 -19.81
CA VAL A 24 27.15 13.96 -20.95
C VAL A 24 27.91 13.56 -22.21
N ILE A 25 27.20 13.07 -23.23
CA ILE A 25 27.72 12.75 -24.55
C ILE A 25 28.07 14.08 -25.23
N LYS A 26 29.35 14.27 -25.53
CA LYS A 26 29.84 15.44 -26.24
C LYS A 26 30.60 15.03 -27.49
N ILE A 27 30.75 15.97 -28.40
CA ILE A 27 31.67 15.82 -29.53
C ILE A 27 33.09 15.66 -28.99
N ARG A 28 33.81 14.67 -29.49
CA ARG A 28 35.20 14.44 -29.11
C ARG A 28 36.07 15.65 -29.47
N LYS A 29 36.65 16.29 -28.46
CA LYS A 29 37.53 17.49 -28.58
C LYS A 29 38.77 17.27 -29.48
N ASP A 30 39.16 16.02 -29.69
CA ASP A 30 40.32 15.63 -30.52
C ASP A 30 40.04 15.71 -32.04
N ILE A 31 38.76 15.76 -32.45
CA ILE A 31 38.37 15.79 -33.86
C ILE A 31 37.94 17.22 -34.20
N SER A 32 38.85 18.03 -34.73
CA SER A 32 38.46 19.30 -35.34
C SER A 32 37.78 19.00 -36.67
N PHE A 33 36.47 19.20 -36.77
CA PHE A 33 35.77 19.17 -38.05
C PHE A 33 36.00 20.50 -38.76
N PRO A 34 36.78 20.56 -39.86
CA PRO A 34 37.06 21.81 -40.56
C PRO A 34 35.82 22.37 -41.28
N PHE A 35 34.77 21.55 -41.42
CA PHE A 35 33.61 21.79 -42.27
C PHE A 35 32.32 22.08 -41.50
N ILE A 36 32.35 22.12 -40.17
CA ILE A 36 31.17 22.38 -39.33
C ILE A 36 31.26 23.79 -38.77
N HIS A 37 30.20 24.57 -38.93
CA HIS A 37 30.13 25.91 -38.34
C HIS A 37 29.95 25.82 -36.82
N PRO A 38 30.52 26.72 -35.99
CA PRO A 38 30.34 26.70 -34.53
C PRO A 38 28.86 26.69 -34.08
N GLY A 39 27.97 27.28 -34.88
CA GLY A 39 26.52 27.23 -34.63
C GLY A 39 25.89 25.84 -34.84
N GLU A 40 26.41 25.04 -35.77
CA GLU A 40 25.97 23.65 -35.97
C GLU A 40 26.46 22.77 -34.83
N VAL A 41 27.67 23.01 -34.32
CA VAL A 41 28.19 22.35 -33.11
C VAL A 41 27.27 22.62 -31.91
N ALA A 42 26.82 23.87 -31.72
CA ALA A 42 25.91 24.20 -30.63
C ALA A 42 24.56 23.46 -30.73
N ILE A 43 24.01 23.32 -31.95
CA ILE A 43 22.77 22.57 -32.14
C ILE A 43 22.98 21.07 -31.90
N ILE A 44 24.12 20.53 -32.32
CA ILE A 44 24.49 19.14 -32.03
C ILE A 44 24.60 18.93 -30.52
N ASP A 45 25.24 19.83 -29.78
CA ASP A 45 25.35 19.73 -28.32
C ASP A 45 23.97 19.73 -27.65
N GLU A 46 23.03 20.59 -28.08
CA GLU A 46 21.64 20.58 -27.58
C GLU A 46 20.92 19.25 -27.85
N ILE A 47 21.09 18.68 -29.05
CA ILE A 47 20.50 17.38 -29.40
C ILE A 47 21.11 16.25 -28.57
N LEU A 48 22.43 16.30 -28.34
CA LEU A 48 23.13 15.30 -27.53
C LEU A 48 22.73 15.36 -26.06
N GLU A 49 22.41 16.54 -25.50
CA GLU A 49 21.81 16.63 -24.16
C GLU A 49 20.57 15.73 -24.05
N ILE A 50 19.70 15.72 -25.07
CA ILE A 50 18.48 14.89 -25.08
C ILE A 50 18.85 13.40 -25.11
N GLY A 51 19.82 13.01 -25.95
CA GLY A 51 20.35 11.65 -25.99
C GLY A 51 20.99 11.20 -24.65
N THR A 52 21.59 12.12 -23.90
CA THR A 52 22.14 11.79 -22.56
C THR A 52 21.05 11.53 -21.53
N MET A 53 19.97 12.29 -21.60
CA MET A 53 18.83 12.13 -20.72
C MET A 53 18.10 10.82 -21.05
N PHE A 54 17.97 10.49 -22.34
CA PHE A 54 17.47 9.19 -22.80
C PHE A 54 18.33 8.04 -22.25
N LYS A 55 19.65 8.10 -22.45
CA LYS A 55 20.58 7.07 -21.96
C LYS A 55 20.51 6.90 -20.45
N TYR A 56 20.44 7.98 -19.69
CA TYR A 56 20.27 7.93 -18.23
C TYR A 56 18.99 7.20 -17.82
N LEU A 57 17.88 7.45 -18.53
CA LEU A 57 16.61 6.77 -18.28
C LEU A 57 16.68 5.28 -18.69
N GLU A 58 17.34 4.97 -19.80
CA GLU A 58 17.53 3.60 -20.27
C GLU A 58 18.41 2.79 -19.30
N ASP A 59 19.56 3.33 -18.89
CA ASP A 59 20.46 2.72 -17.91
C ASP A 59 19.71 2.41 -16.60
N PHE A 60 18.87 3.35 -16.14
CA PHE A 60 18.00 3.14 -14.97
C PHE A 60 17.03 1.96 -15.18
N VAL A 61 16.35 1.90 -16.33
CA VAL A 61 15.43 0.79 -16.64
C VAL A 61 16.15 -0.56 -16.70
N GLN A 62 17.34 -0.61 -17.32
CA GLN A 62 18.14 -1.83 -17.45
C GLN A 62 18.67 -2.32 -16.10
N GLU A 63 19.19 -1.41 -15.26
CA GLU A 63 19.68 -1.75 -13.91
C GLU A 63 18.58 -2.39 -13.06
N HIS A 64 17.36 -1.83 -13.07
CA HIS A 64 16.25 -2.36 -12.30
C HIS A 64 15.67 -3.67 -12.86
N GLN A 65 15.77 -3.93 -14.17
CA GLN A 65 15.41 -5.22 -14.75
C GLN A 65 16.38 -6.34 -14.34
N LEU A 66 17.69 -6.07 -14.33
CA LEU A 66 18.71 -7.05 -13.93
C LEU A 66 18.59 -7.44 -12.45
N LEU A 67 18.22 -6.48 -11.59
CA LEU A 67 18.00 -6.73 -10.17
C LEU A 67 16.82 -7.68 -9.90
N ASN A 68 15.78 -7.66 -10.75
CA ASN A 68 14.63 -8.58 -10.62
C ASN A 68 15.00 -10.05 -10.88
N TYR A 69 16.01 -10.33 -11.71
CA TYR A 69 16.46 -11.70 -12.01
C TYR A 69 17.57 -12.19 -11.07
N ALA A 70 18.38 -11.28 -10.51
CA ALA A 70 19.56 -11.64 -9.72
C ALA A 70 19.28 -11.93 -8.23
N GLY A 71 18.06 -11.65 -7.72
CA GLY A 71 17.62 -12.05 -6.38
C GLY A 71 18.46 -11.51 -5.21
N LYS A 72 19.33 -10.52 -5.44
CA LYS A 72 20.16 -9.90 -4.40
C LYS A 72 19.59 -8.53 -4.03
N PRO A 73 19.07 -8.35 -2.80
CA PRO A 73 18.56 -7.07 -2.35
C PRO A 73 19.71 -6.30 -1.72
N LYS A 74 20.42 -5.45 -2.45
CA LYS A 74 21.30 -4.44 -1.82
C LYS A 74 21.35 -3.12 -2.59
N ALA A 75 21.06 -2.05 -1.83
CA ALA A 75 21.41 -0.64 -1.99
C ALA A 75 20.51 0.30 -2.83
N LYS A 76 19.55 -0.17 -3.63
CA LYS A 76 18.60 0.72 -4.34
C LYS A 76 17.15 0.36 -4.00
N PRO A 77 16.20 1.33 -4.02
CA PRO A 77 14.80 1.05 -3.77
C PRO A 77 14.30 0.00 -4.77
N HIS A 78 14.00 -1.20 -4.29
CA HIS A 78 13.37 -2.25 -5.06
C HIS A 78 11.92 -2.37 -4.61
N GLY A 79 11.00 -2.50 -5.55
CA GLY A 79 9.59 -2.41 -5.23
C GLY A 79 8.69 -2.68 -6.42
N LEU A 80 7.48 -3.18 -6.19
CA LEU A 80 6.52 -3.44 -7.26
C LEU A 80 6.20 -2.16 -8.02
N TYR A 81 6.13 -1.02 -7.34
CA TYR A 81 5.86 0.27 -7.96
C TYR A 81 7.06 0.82 -8.73
N VAL A 82 8.28 0.60 -8.27
CA VAL A 82 9.49 0.98 -9.03
C VAL A 82 9.54 0.19 -10.34
N THR A 83 9.21 -1.11 -10.29
CA THR A 83 9.14 -1.93 -11.52
C THR A 83 8.02 -1.47 -12.46
N ALA A 84 6.86 -1.08 -11.92
CA ALA A 84 5.78 -0.52 -12.74
C ALA A 84 6.16 0.83 -13.36
N LEU A 85 6.86 1.69 -12.62
CA LEU A 85 7.40 2.93 -13.14
C LEU A 85 8.39 2.66 -14.28
N CYS A 86 9.31 1.69 -14.12
CA CYS A 86 10.25 1.32 -15.17
C CYS A 86 9.53 0.83 -16.43
N ASN A 87 8.45 0.05 -16.29
CA ASN A 87 7.63 -0.38 -17.42
C ASN A 87 6.93 0.78 -18.12
N GLY A 88 6.39 1.74 -17.35
CA GLY A 88 5.78 2.94 -17.91
C GLY A 88 6.80 3.83 -18.62
N LEU A 89 7.98 4.03 -18.02
CA LEU A 89 9.09 4.76 -18.65
C LEU A 89 9.48 4.10 -19.97
N ARG A 90 9.57 2.77 -20.00
CA ARG A 90 9.89 2.03 -21.23
C ARG A 90 8.87 2.29 -22.34
N THR A 91 7.58 2.31 -22.06
CA THR A 91 6.56 2.64 -23.07
C THR A 91 6.80 4.02 -23.69
N ILE A 92 7.20 5.01 -22.89
CA ILE A 92 7.49 6.37 -23.39
C ILE A 92 8.82 6.41 -24.16
N LEU A 93 9.83 5.68 -23.70
CA LEU A 93 11.12 5.58 -24.38
C LEU A 93 10.99 4.85 -25.72
N ASP A 94 10.15 3.81 -25.80
CA ASP A 94 9.89 3.07 -27.04
C ASP A 94 9.21 3.99 -28.09
N GLU A 95 8.28 4.85 -27.70
CA GLU A 95 7.67 5.85 -28.61
C GLU A 95 8.70 6.85 -29.16
N TYR A 96 9.66 7.25 -28.33
CA TYR A 96 10.76 8.10 -28.79
C TYR A 96 11.67 7.36 -29.78
N LEU A 97 11.96 6.08 -29.54
CA LEU A 97 12.73 5.26 -30.48
C LEU A 97 12.00 5.07 -31.81
N ASP A 98 10.67 4.94 -31.80
CA ASP A 98 9.87 4.90 -33.03
C ASP A 98 10.00 6.20 -33.83
N VAL A 99 9.99 7.37 -33.16
CA VAL A 99 10.24 8.65 -33.82
C VAL A 99 11.66 8.75 -34.38
N ILE A 100 12.66 8.21 -33.69
CA ILE A 100 14.03 8.14 -34.22
C ILE A 100 14.10 7.24 -35.45
N ALA A 101 13.40 6.10 -35.46
CA ALA A 101 13.34 5.20 -36.60
C ALA A 101 12.69 5.89 -37.82
N ASP A 102 11.62 6.65 -37.61
CA ASP A 102 10.99 7.45 -38.66
C ASP A 102 11.94 8.55 -39.18
N LEU A 103 12.72 9.18 -38.29
CA LEU A 103 13.75 10.14 -38.69
C LEU A 103 14.87 9.49 -39.49
N GLU A 104 15.28 8.28 -39.13
CA GLU A 104 16.28 7.52 -39.90
C GLU A 104 15.79 7.26 -41.32
N LEU A 105 14.55 6.80 -41.49
CA LEU A 105 13.96 6.60 -42.80
C LEU A 105 13.92 7.90 -43.63
N LYS A 106 13.52 9.02 -43.02
CA LYS A 106 13.52 10.34 -43.68
C LYS A 106 14.92 10.79 -44.11
N VAL A 107 15.95 10.50 -43.32
CA VAL A 107 17.35 10.82 -43.68
C VAL A 107 17.82 9.97 -44.86
N ILE A 108 17.34 8.72 -44.98
CA ILE A 108 17.67 7.84 -46.11
C ILE A 108 16.95 8.30 -47.38
N GLU A 109 15.69 8.73 -47.27
CA GLU A 109 14.88 9.20 -48.40
C GLU A 109 15.34 10.58 -48.91
N ASP A 110 15.59 11.53 -48.00
CA ASP A 110 15.97 12.91 -48.32
C ASP A 110 17.40 13.24 -47.88
N MET A 111 18.36 13.20 -48.82
CA MET A 111 19.76 13.57 -48.56
C MET A 111 19.98 15.05 -48.15
N ASN A 112 18.96 15.92 -48.29
CA ASN A 112 19.05 17.35 -47.98
C ASN A 112 18.44 17.72 -46.62
N LEU A 113 18.12 16.74 -45.77
CA LEU A 113 17.55 17.01 -44.46
C LEU A 113 18.49 17.89 -43.63
N THR A 114 17.98 18.99 -43.09
CA THR A 114 18.78 19.92 -42.29
C THR A 114 18.80 19.54 -40.81
N LEU A 115 19.89 19.86 -40.13
CA LEU A 115 20.07 19.60 -38.70
C LEU A 115 19.01 20.31 -37.83
N ASN A 116 18.43 21.40 -38.34
CA ASN A 116 17.32 22.11 -37.71
C ASN A 116 16.01 21.32 -37.71
N HIS A 117 15.75 20.51 -38.75
CA HIS A 117 14.56 19.66 -38.78
C HIS A 117 14.65 18.57 -37.71
N LEU A 118 15.84 17.95 -37.58
CA LEU A 118 16.11 16.96 -36.53
C LEU A 118 15.98 17.58 -35.13
N ARG A 119 16.49 18.80 -34.94
CA ARG A 119 16.30 19.55 -33.69
C ARG A 119 14.82 19.76 -33.37
N ALA A 120 14.01 20.20 -34.34
CA ALA A 120 12.59 20.52 -34.10
C ALA A 120 11.78 19.30 -33.62
N GLU A 121 12.02 18.13 -34.21
CA GLU A 121 11.33 16.89 -33.83
C GLU A 121 11.78 16.39 -32.44
N VAL A 122 13.08 16.45 -32.16
CA VAL A 122 13.66 15.95 -30.91
C VAL A 122 13.42 16.91 -29.72
N GLU A 123 13.32 18.22 -29.96
CA GLU A 123 13.13 19.24 -28.89
C GLU A 123 11.82 19.02 -28.11
N THR A 124 10.79 18.45 -28.75
CA THR A 124 9.51 18.12 -28.10
C THR A 124 9.69 17.18 -26.90
N TYR A 125 10.72 16.31 -26.94
CA TYR A 125 11.03 15.35 -25.87
C TYR A 125 11.94 15.92 -24.79
N ARG A 126 12.54 17.10 -24.99
CA ARG A 126 13.49 17.69 -24.03
C ARG A 126 12.85 17.97 -22.68
N GLU A 127 11.70 18.65 -22.69
CA GLU A 127 10.96 18.98 -21.47
C GLU A 127 10.43 17.72 -20.76
N LEU A 128 10.03 16.72 -21.56
CA LEU A 128 9.55 15.44 -21.09
C LEU A 128 10.67 14.65 -20.38
N PHE A 129 11.82 14.46 -21.03
CA PHE A 129 12.95 13.74 -20.42
C PHE A 129 13.56 14.50 -19.23
N ALA A 130 13.59 15.83 -19.26
CA ALA A 130 13.97 16.63 -18.09
C ALA A 130 13.07 16.32 -16.90
N SER A 131 11.75 16.29 -17.12
CA SER A 131 10.77 15.96 -16.09
C SER A 131 10.91 14.53 -15.58
N LEU A 132 11.06 13.55 -16.48
CA LEU A 132 11.24 12.15 -16.12
C LEU A 132 12.56 11.90 -15.39
N SER A 133 13.64 12.56 -15.80
CA SER A 133 14.94 12.43 -15.12
C SER A 133 14.89 12.97 -13.68
N LEU A 134 14.15 14.07 -13.46
CA LEU A 134 13.93 14.65 -12.14
C LEU A 134 13.06 13.74 -11.29
N LEU A 135 12.02 13.14 -11.89
CA LEU A 135 11.21 12.10 -11.25
C LEU A 135 12.08 10.90 -10.84
N VAL A 136 12.91 10.37 -11.74
CA VAL A 136 13.81 9.24 -11.44
C VAL A 136 14.81 9.61 -10.34
N LYS A 137 15.38 10.82 -10.35
CA LYS A 137 16.27 11.30 -9.26
C LYS A 137 15.53 11.38 -7.93
N LYS A 138 14.29 11.88 -7.93
CA LYS A 138 13.42 11.90 -6.74
C LYS A 138 13.06 10.48 -6.28
N VAL A 139 12.87 9.53 -7.19
CA VAL A 139 12.59 8.12 -6.83
C VAL A 139 13.83 7.44 -6.24
N LEU A 140 15.01 7.71 -6.79
CA LEU A 140 16.27 7.15 -6.28
C LEU A 140 16.67 7.71 -4.91
N SER A 141 16.29 8.95 -4.58
CA SER A 141 16.57 9.55 -3.28
C SER A 141 15.62 9.10 -2.17
N GLN A 142 14.52 8.42 -2.50
CA GLN A 142 13.56 7.91 -1.54
C GLN A 142 13.89 6.46 -1.19
N GLU A 143 14.25 6.21 0.07
CA GLU A 143 14.52 4.87 0.58
C GLU A 143 13.25 4.13 1.05
N GLN A 144 12.14 4.85 1.22
CA GLN A 144 10.90 4.28 1.75
C GLN A 144 9.65 4.75 1.01
N SER A 145 8.73 3.79 0.89
CA SER A 145 7.34 3.88 0.45
C SER A 145 7.07 4.20 -1.01
N SER A 146 6.50 3.20 -1.62
CA SER A 146 6.14 3.10 -3.03
C SER A 146 4.87 3.86 -3.38
N THR A 147 4.15 4.33 -2.37
CA THR A 147 3.05 5.29 -2.49
C THR A 147 3.51 6.74 -2.53
N VAL A 148 4.71 7.05 -1.99
CA VAL A 148 5.37 8.33 -2.23
C VAL A 148 5.68 8.46 -3.73
N ILE A 149 6.02 7.35 -4.42
CA ILE A 149 6.20 7.37 -5.88
C ILE A 149 4.89 7.75 -6.57
N VAL A 150 3.74 7.21 -6.12
CA VAL A 150 2.44 7.55 -6.72
C VAL A 150 2.09 9.02 -6.47
N GLU A 151 2.38 9.54 -5.29
CA GLU A 151 2.21 10.96 -4.96
C GLU A 151 3.14 11.86 -5.77
N LEU A 152 4.42 11.47 -5.93
CA LEU A 152 5.39 12.20 -6.74
C LEU A 152 4.96 12.26 -8.20
N VAL A 153 4.54 11.13 -8.79
CA VAL A 153 4.03 11.09 -10.17
C VAL A 153 2.79 11.95 -10.31
N LYS A 154 1.90 11.94 -9.32
CA LYS A 154 0.74 12.83 -9.30
C LYS A 154 1.14 14.31 -9.22
N SER A 155 2.08 14.67 -8.35
CA SER A 155 2.56 16.05 -8.24
C SER A 155 3.15 16.56 -9.55
N GLU A 156 3.95 15.74 -10.23
CA GLU A 156 4.52 16.10 -11.54
C GLU A 156 3.45 16.19 -12.63
N PHE A 157 2.39 15.39 -12.56
CA PHE A 157 1.23 15.45 -13.46
C PHE A 157 0.39 16.73 -13.26
N ASP A 158 0.18 17.13 -12.00
CA ASP A 158 -0.59 18.32 -11.65
C ASP A 158 0.20 19.62 -11.94
N GLU A 159 1.52 19.62 -11.76
CA GLU A 159 2.39 20.78 -12.02
C GLU A 159 2.58 21.07 -13.52
N LYS A 160 2.56 20.04 -14.39
CA LYS A 160 2.93 20.18 -15.82
C LYS A 160 1.80 19.82 -16.76
N LEU A 161 0.87 20.77 -16.93
CA LEU A 161 -0.30 20.63 -17.80
C LEU A 161 0.04 20.24 -19.26
N HIS A 162 1.14 20.75 -19.81
CA HIS A 162 1.54 20.50 -21.21
C HIS A 162 2.06 19.08 -21.47
N LEU A 163 2.48 18.36 -20.43
CA LEU A 163 3.04 17.00 -20.54
C LEU A 163 2.04 15.93 -20.09
N GLN A 164 0.78 16.31 -19.81
CA GLN A 164 -0.21 15.39 -19.25
C GLN A 164 -0.50 14.21 -20.17
N ASP A 165 -0.56 14.39 -21.48
CA ASP A 165 -0.85 13.28 -22.42
C ASP A 165 0.21 12.18 -22.37
N SER A 166 1.49 12.57 -22.26
CA SER A 166 2.60 11.63 -22.18
C SER A 166 2.76 11.05 -20.77
N LEU A 167 2.61 11.88 -19.73
CA LEU A 167 2.66 11.41 -18.33
C LEU A 167 1.45 10.55 -17.97
N GLN A 168 0.31 10.73 -18.62
CA GLN A 168 -0.88 9.91 -18.43
C GLN A 168 -0.59 8.45 -18.74
N LYS A 169 0.33 8.14 -19.66
CA LYS A 169 0.74 6.77 -19.97
C LYS A 169 1.43 6.07 -18.79
N LEU A 170 2.04 6.81 -17.86
CA LEU A 170 2.63 6.25 -16.63
C LEU A 170 1.56 5.85 -15.60
N ILE A 171 0.44 6.57 -15.57
CA ILE A 171 -0.59 6.44 -14.54
C ILE A 171 -1.17 5.01 -14.49
N PRO A 172 -1.60 4.37 -15.60
CA PRO A 172 -2.12 3.01 -15.60
C PRO A 172 -1.16 1.98 -15.03
N TRP A 173 0.15 2.13 -15.24
CA TRP A 173 1.14 1.18 -14.73
C TRP A 173 1.22 1.25 -13.21
N ILE A 174 1.34 2.46 -12.65
CA ILE A 174 1.48 2.68 -11.22
C ILE A 174 0.16 2.39 -10.48
N ASN A 175 -0.94 2.95 -10.98
CA ASN A 175 -2.27 2.67 -10.44
C ASN A 175 -2.61 1.19 -10.61
N GLY A 176 -2.23 0.54 -11.71
CA GLY A 176 -2.46 -0.89 -11.93
C GLY A 176 -1.90 -1.77 -10.82
N VAL A 177 -0.72 -1.46 -10.31
CA VAL A 177 -0.15 -2.18 -9.14
C VAL A 177 -0.98 -1.93 -7.89
N LEU A 178 -1.30 -0.67 -7.59
CA LEU A 178 -2.12 -0.30 -6.44
C LEU A 178 -3.50 -0.97 -6.48
N PHE A 179 -4.20 -0.89 -7.61
CA PHE A 179 -5.51 -1.49 -7.83
C PHE A 179 -5.45 -3.01 -7.78
N LYS A 180 -4.37 -3.65 -8.24
CA LYS A 180 -4.20 -5.10 -8.11
C LYS A 180 -4.03 -5.50 -6.65
N GLN A 181 -3.24 -4.77 -5.86
CA GLN A 181 -3.11 -5.00 -4.42
C GLN A 181 -4.43 -4.76 -3.69
N MET A 182 -5.13 -3.67 -4.00
CA MET A 182 -6.46 -3.38 -3.47
C MET A 182 -7.48 -4.46 -3.85
N THR A 183 -7.47 -4.94 -5.09
CA THR A 183 -8.37 -6.01 -5.55
C THR A 183 -8.05 -7.31 -4.82
N ASN A 184 -6.77 -7.66 -4.65
CA ASN A 184 -6.38 -8.85 -3.91
C ASN A 184 -6.87 -8.80 -2.45
N TRP A 185 -6.76 -7.64 -1.82
CA TRP A 185 -7.26 -7.40 -0.48
C TRP A 185 -8.80 -7.41 -0.39
N MET A 186 -9.47 -6.68 -1.27
CA MET A 186 -10.93 -6.48 -1.24
C MET A 186 -11.74 -7.62 -1.86
N VAL A 187 -11.13 -8.52 -2.63
CA VAL A 187 -11.82 -9.68 -3.23
C VAL A 187 -11.41 -10.93 -2.48
N TYR A 188 -10.12 -11.17 -2.31
CA TYR A 188 -9.61 -12.41 -1.73
C TYR A 188 -9.21 -12.30 -0.26
N GLY A 189 -9.27 -11.13 0.37
CA GLY A 189 -8.85 -10.97 1.77
C GLY A 189 -7.38 -11.34 2.03
N THR A 190 -6.57 -11.44 0.97
CA THR A 190 -5.16 -11.84 1.04
C THR A 190 -4.27 -10.64 0.73
N LEU A 191 -3.29 -10.43 1.59
CA LEU A 191 -2.27 -9.41 1.42
C LEU A 191 -1.05 -10.04 0.73
N ASN A 192 -0.91 -9.84 -0.58
CA ASN A 192 0.30 -10.20 -1.29
C ASN A 192 1.19 -8.97 -1.45
N ASP A 193 2.00 -8.71 -0.44
CA ASP A 193 2.93 -7.58 -0.39
C ASP A 193 4.32 -8.01 0.10
N PRO A 194 5.18 -8.50 -0.80
CA PRO A 194 6.54 -8.96 -0.45
C PRO A 194 7.45 -7.85 0.12
N PHE A 195 7.14 -6.59 -0.18
CA PHE A 195 8.00 -5.44 0.08
C PHE A 195 7.42 -4.47 1.13
N ASN A 196 6.27 -4.79 1.75
CA ASN A 196 5.55 -3.95 2.72
C ASN A 196 5.25 -2.54 2.19
N GLU A 197 4.95 -2.45 0.90
CA GLU A 197 4.68 -1.20 0.16
C GLU A 197 3.22 -0.76 0.24
N PHE A 198 2.33 -1.68 0.58
CA PHE A 198 0.90 -1.41 0.65
C PHE A 198 0.53 -0.76 1.98
N PHE A 199 -0.46 0.13 1.94
CA PHE A 199 -0.90 0.88 3.11
C PHE A 199 -1.58 0.01 4.18
N ILE A 200 -2.01 -1.22 3.87
CA ILE A 200 -2.55 -2.17 4.85
C ILE A 200 -1.45 -3.13 5.27
N GLN A 201 -1.13 -3.14 6.56
CA GLN A 201 -0.11 -4.01 7.12
C GLN A 201 -0.72 -4.89 8.22
N PRO A 202 -0.30 -6.18 8.32
CA PRO A 202 -0.73 -7.04 9.41
C PRO A 202 -0.01 -6.59 10.69
N ARG A 203 -0.77 -6.39 11.76
CA ARG A 203 -0.19 -6.17 13.10
C ARG A 203 0.43 -7.48 13.56
N LYS A 204 1.75 -7.55 13.55
CA LYS A 204 2.47 -8.61 14.27
C LYS A 204 2.27 -8.35 15.76
N MET A 205 1.38 -9.11 16.42
CA MET A 205 1.39 -9.18 17.88
C MET A 205 2.66 -9.93 18.28
N ASP A 206 3.55 -9.25 19.00
CA ASP A 206 4.74 -9.86 19.58
C ASP A 206 4.35 -11.03 20.49
N LEU A 207 5.03 -12.16 20.29
CA LEU A 207 4.88 -13.42 21.01
C LEU A 207 5.40 -13.30 22.47
N SER A 208 4.86 -12.39 23.28
CA SER A 208 5.27 -12.23 24.68
C SER A 208 4.15 -12.33 25.72
N ASP A 209 2.88 -12.46 25.33
CA ASP A 209 1.80 -12.80 26.27
C ASP A 209 1.34 -14.25 26.07
N SER A 210 1.92 -15.12 26.89
CA SER A 210 1.50 -16.51 27.09
C SER A 210 0.16 -16.52 27.83
N ASP A 211 -0.97 -16.53 27.11
CA ASP A 211 -2.24 -17.16 27.55
C ASP A 211 -3.39 -16.96 26.53
N SER A 212 -3.24 -17.45 25.29
CA SER A 212 -4.37 -17.52 24.34
C SER A 212 -4.30 -18.74 23.42
N ASN A 213 -4.25 -19.92 24.02
CA ASN A 213 -4.59 -21.14 23.29
C ASN A 213 -6.10 -21.16 23.01
N LYS A 214 -6.45 -21.18 21.70
CA LYS A 214 -7.75 -21.55 21.09
C LYS A 214 -8.81 -20.47 20.85
N THR A 215 -8.42 -19.31 20.33
CA THR A 215 -9.27 -18.58 19.36
C THR A 215 -8.39 -18.28 18.15
N GLY A 216 -8.73 -18.84 16.99
CA GLY A 216 -7.89 -18.78 15.78
C GLY A 216 -7.32 -17.39 15.55
N LYS A 217 -5.98 -17.29 15.48
CA LYS A 217 -5.19 -16.06 15.31
C LYS A 217 -5.97 -15.00 14.53
N ALA A 218 -6.58 -14.06 15.26
CA ALA A 218 -7.17 -12.88 14.65
C ALA A 218 -6.00 -11.96 14.29
N VAL A 219 -5.45 -12.13 13.08
CA VAL A 219 -4.51 -11.17 12.53
C VAL A 219 -5.26 -9.86 12.40
N SER A 220 -5.00 -8.91 13.30
CA SER A 220 -5.54 -7.56 13.19
C SER A 220 -4.73 -6.81 12.13
N TYR A 221 -5.41 -6.16 11.20
CA TYR A 221 -4.78 -5.32 10.19
C TYR A 221 -4.87 -3.84 10.59
N PHE A 222 -3.88 -3.05 10.22
CA PHE A 222 -3.89 -1.61 10.44
C PHE A 222 -3.51 -0.87 9.15
N VAL A 223 -4.01 0.35 9.01
CA VAL A 223 -3.62 1.25 7.93
C VAL A 223 -2.42 2.06 8.38
N ASN A 224 -1.32 1.96 7.64
CA ASN A 224 -0.16 2.82 7.81
C ASN A 224 -0.35 4.12 7.01
N PHE A 225 -0.81 5.17 7.68
CA PHE A 225 -1.07 6.47 7.07
C PHE A 225 0.17 7.16 6.50
N ALA A 226 1.39 6.77 6.91
CA ALA A 226 2.62 7.30 6.30
C ALA A 226 2.81 6.85 4.84
N VAL A 227 2.12 5.78 4.44
CA VAL A 227 2.18 5.15 3.12
C VAL A 227 0.89 5.41 2.35
N VAL A 228 -0.02 6.25 2.83
CA VAL A 228 -1.27 6.55 2.10
C VAL A 228 -1.01 7.76 1.19
N PRO A 229 -1.28 7.65 -0.13
CA PRO A 229 -1.16 8.82 -0.99
C PRO A 229 -2.13 9.92 -0.55
N SER A 230 -1.69 11.17 -0.55
CA SER A 230 -2.46 12.34 -0.03
C SER A 230 -3.84 12.54 -0.65
N TYR A 231 -4.05 12.02 -1.85
CA TYR A 231 -5.34 12.11 -2.53
C TYR A 231 -6.40 11.13 -2.01
N PHE A 232 -6.01 10.06 -1.30
CA PHE A 232 -6.96 9.13 -0.70
C PHE A 232 -7.59 9.72 0.58
N PRO A 233 -8.92 9.89 0.64
CA PRO A 233 -9.56 10.32 1.88
C PRO A 233 -9.51 9.21 2.92
N VAL A 234 -9.32 9.59 4.20
CA VAL A 234 -9.28 8.66 5.34
C VAL A 234 -10.53 7.76 5.39
N SER A 235 -11.69 8.31 5.05
CA SER A 235 -12.95 7.58 5.00
C SER A 235 -12.95 6.41 4.00
N LEU A 236 -12.24 6.54 2.88
CA LEU A 236 -12.10 5.47 1.90
C LEU A 236 -11.18 4.37 2.45
N MET A 237 -10.12 4.75 3.16
CA MET A 237 -9.16 3.81 3.75
C MET A 237 -9.82 2.90 4.79
N ASP A 238 -10.64 3.47 5.66
CA ASP A 238 -11.37 2.72 6.68
C ASP A 238 -12.34 1.71 6.04
N LYS A 239 -12.98 2.09 4.93
CA LYS A 239 -13.88 1.20 4.18
C LYS A 239 -13.11 0.08 3.48
N ILE A 240 -11.97 0.35 2.86
CA ILE A 240 -11.11 -0.67 2.24
C ILE A 240 -10.62 -1.67 3.32
N LEU A 241 -10.22 -1.17 4.49
CA LEU A 241 -9.82 -2.01 5.61
C LEU A 241 -11.00 -2.88 6.08
N PHE A 242 -12.18 -2.28 6.28
CA PHE A 242 -13.40 -2.99 6.68
C PHE A 242 -13.76 -4.12 5.70
N VAL A 243 -13.76 -3.82 4.40
CA VAL A 243 -14.07 -4.77 3.32
C VAL A 243 -13.14 -5.98 3.36
N GLY A 244 -11.83 -5.76 3.36
CA GLY A 244 -10.89 -6.89 3.36
C GLY A 244 -10.80 -7.63 4.69
N MET A 245 -10.99 -6.95 5.84
CA MET A 245 -11.15 -7.64 7.12
C MET A 245 -12.40 -8.52 7.14
N GLY A 246 -13.51 -8.01 6.61
CA GLY A 246 -14.76 -8.74 6.47
C GLY A 246 -14.55 -10.03 5.68
N ILE A 247 -13.91 -9.95 4.51
CA ILE A 247 -13.63 -11.12 3.68
C ILE A 247 -12.64 -12.07 4.35
N SER A 248 -11.59 -11.56 5.00
CA SER A 248 -10.64 -12.39 5.74
C SER A 248 -11.32 -13.17 6.88
N ILE A 249 -12.36 -12.61 7.50
CA ILE A 249 -13.19 -13.31 8.49
C ILE A 249 -14.05 -14.37 7.82
N LEU A 250 -14.69 -14.04 6.68
CA LEU A 250 -15.54 -14.96 5.91
C LEU A 250 -14.76 -16.14 5.32
N GLU A 251 -13.49 -15.97 4.99
CA GLU A 251 -12.66 -17.06 4.47
C GLU A 251 -12.23 -18.07 5.55
N LYS A 252 -12.32 -17.72 6.85
CA LYS A 252 -11.93 -18.64 7.93
C LYS A 252 -12.93 -19.78 8.16
N SER A 253 -14.16 -19.67 7.68
CA SER A 253 -15.17 -20.72 7.80
C SER A 253 -15.53 -21.33 6.44
N ASP A 254 -15.51 -22.67 6.35
CA ASP A 254 -15.77 -23.39 5.10
C ASP A 254 -17.19 -23.15 4.53
N ARG A 255 -18.17 -22.87 5.39
CA ARG A 255 -19.57 -22.61 4.97
C ARG A 255 -19.78 -21.23 4.37
N THR A 256 -19.07 -20.21 4.85
CA THR A 256 -19.18 -18.83 4.38
C THR A 256 -18.36 -18.60 3.10
N ARG A 257 -17.49 -19.54 2.74
CA ARG A 257 -16.66 -19.48 1.53
C ARG A 257 -17.48 -19.49 0.24
N SER A 258 -18.59 -20.23 0.19
CA SER A 258 -19.46 -20.26 -1.01
C SER A 258 -20.15 -18.92 -1.25
N ILE A 259 -20.61 -18.27 -0.17
CA ILE A 259 -21.19 -16.91 -0.23
C ILE A 259 -20.10 -15.91 -0.63
N ALA A 260 -18.91 -16.04 -0.05
CA ALA A 260 -17.77 -15.22 -0.43
C ALA A 260 -17.42 -15.37 -1.92
N MET A 261 -17.43 -16.59 -2.48
CA MET A 261 -17.10 -16.84 -3.89
C MET A 261 -18.08 -16.19 -4.88
N GLU A 262 -19.37 -16.19 -4.59
CA GLU A 262 -20.37 -15.52 -5.43
C GLU A 262 -20.15 -14.00 -5.45
N HIS A 263 -19.97 -13.42 -4.26
CA HIS A 263 -19.66 -12.01 -4.12
C HIS A 263 -18.27 -11.65 -4.71
N GLN A 264 -17.28 -12.55 -4.64
CA GLN A 264 -15.95 -12.36 -5.21
C GLN A 264 -15.97 -12.17 -6.73
N GLN A 265 -16.80 -12.92 -7.46
CA GLN A 265 -16.92 -12.77 -8.92
C GLN A 265 -17.54 -11.41 -9.28
N LEU A 266 -18.57 -11.00 -8.54
CA LEU A 266 -19.22 -9.70 -8.71
C LEU A 266 -18.28 -8.54 -8.33
N PHE A 267 -17.46 -8.71 -7.31
CA PHE A 267 -16.48 -7.71 -6.89
C PHE A 267 -15.33 -7.59 -7.90
N HIS A 268 -14.86 -8.71 -8.45
CA HIS A 268 -13.84 -8.72 -9.49
C HIS A 268 -14.31 -8.04 -10.78
N SER A 269 -15.56 -8.29 -11.21
CA SER A 269 -16.10 -7.63 -12.41
C SER A 269 -16.28 -6.13 -12.19
N LYS A 270 -16.75 -5.70 -11.02
CA LYS A 270 -16.84 -4.29 -10.64
C LYS A 270 -15.48 -3.61 -10.55
N MET A 271 -14.47 -4.25 -9.94
CA MET A 271 -13.12 -3.69 -9.85
C MET A 271 -12.44 -3.56 -11.23
N LYS A 272 -12.68 -4.50 -12.15
CA LYS A 272 -12.23 -4.39 -13.55
C LYS A 272 -12.89 -3.25 -14.33
N SER A 273 -14.10 -2.84 -13.96
CA SER A 273 -14.81 -1.74 -14.62
C SER A 273 -14.28 -0.36 -14.24
N VAL A 274 -13.40 -0.27 -13.24
CA VAL A 274 -12.76 0.98 -12.83
C VAL A 274 -11.63 1.31 -13.80
N ASN A 275 -11.75 2.43 -14.53
CA ASN A 275 -10.70 2.91 -15.41
C ASN A 275 -9.45 3.26 -14.61
N LEU A 276 -8.32 2.64 -14.97
CA LEU A 276 -7.01 2.85 -14.35
C LEU A 276 -6.34 4.17 -14.81
N ASP A 277 -6.88 4.77 -15.87
CA ASP A 277 -6.26 5.84 -16.65
C ASP A 277 -6.38 7.24 -16.00
N THR A 278 -7.07 7.35 -14.86
CA THR A 278 -7.26 8.65 -14.20
C THR A 278 -7.17 8.52 -12.68
N PHE A 279 -6.69 9.58 -12.03
CA PHE A 279 -6.74 9.75 -10.56
C PHE A 279 -8.15 10.04 -10.03
N ARG A 280 -9.22 9.83 -10.82
CA ARG A 280 -10.60 10.13 -10.42
C ARG A 280 -11.09 9.09 -9.41
N LEU A 281 -10.95 9.44 -8.13
CA LEU A 281 -11.36 8.60 -7.00
C LEU A 281 -12.87 8.45 -6.83
N GLU A 282 -13.70 9.24 -7.50
CA GLU A 282 -15.17 9.19 -7.31
C GLU A 282 -15.75 7.83 -7.70
N LYS A 283 -15.36 7.29 -8.86
CA LYS A 283 -15.82 5.98 -9.32
C LYS A 283 -15.34 4.87 -8.37
N LEU A 284 -14.10 4.96 -7.91
CA LEU A 284 -13.53 4.02 -6.95
C LEU A 284 -14.22 4.11 -5.58
N SER A 285 -14.49 5.32 -5.09
CA SER A 285 -15.15 5.53 -3.81
C SER A 285 -16.57 4.96 -3.84
N ASN A 286 -17.31 5.20 -4.92
CA ASN A 286 -18.65 4.65 -5.07
C ASN A 286 -18.64 3.12 -5.15
N THR A 287 -17.68 2.53 -5.90
CA THR A 287 -17.58 1.08 -5.96
C THR A 287 -17.21 0.50 -4.60
N VAL A 288 -16.23 1.07 -3.88
CA VAL A 288 -15.86 0.63 -2.52
C VAL A 288 -17.01 0.79 -1.54
N ASP A 289 -17.83 1.84 -1.66
CA ASP A 289 -19.00 2.05 -0.82
C ASP A 289 -20.07 0.97 -1.04
N GLU A 290 -20.32 0.60 -2.30
CA GLU A 290 -21.21 -0.52 -2.63
C GLU A 290 -20.66 -1.85 -2.11
N LEU A 291 -19.34 -2.08 -2.24
CA LEU A 291 -18.66 -3.27 -1.71
C LEU A 291 -18.82 -3.34 -0.19
N ALA A 292 -18.57 -2.24 0.50
CA ALA A 292 -18.69 -2.14 1.95
C ALA A 292 -20.13 -2.38 2.42
N ALA A 293 -21.13 -1.84 1.71
CA ALA A 293 -22.54 -2.09 2.00
C ALA A 293 -22.89 -3.58 1.81
N SER A 294 -22.46 -4.18 0.70
CA SER A 294 -22.72 -5.61 0.41
C SER A 294 -22.06 -6.54 1.42
N ILE A 295 -20.84 -6.24 1.87
CA ILE A 295 -20.16 -7.07 2.88
C ILE A 295 -20.77 -6.82 4.25
N GLY A 296 -21.17 -5.58 4.54
CA GLY A 296 -21.88 -5.22 5.77
C GLY A 296 -23.19 -6.00 5.94
N THR A 297 -23.98 -6.18 4.89
CA THR A 297 -25.23 -6.98 4.94
C THR A 297 -24.95 -8.47 5.16
N VAL A 298 -23.96 -9.03 4.47
CA VAL A 298 -23.54 -10.44 4.64
C VAL A 298 -23.02 -10.69 6.06
N LEU A 299 -22.13 -9.83 6.56
CA LEU A 299 -21.62 -9.93 7.93
C LEU A 299 -22.75 -9.76 8.95
N HIS A 300 -23.67 -8.83 8.73
CA HIS A 300 -24.84 -8.66 9.60
C HIS A 300 -25.69 -9.93 9.66
N GLN A 301 -26.00 -10.54 8.51
CA GLN A 301 -26.76 -11.78 8.44
C GLN A 301 -26.07 -12.91 9.21
N ILE A 302 -24.76 -13.09 9.03
CA ILE A 302 -23.99 -14.13 9.71
C ILE A 302 -23.94 -13.87 11.22
N VAL A 303 -23.64 -12.65 11.65
CA VAL A 303 -23.48 -12.32 13.08
C VAL A 303 -24.81 -12.33 13.83
N VAL A 304 -25.87 -11.80 13.23
CA VAL A 304 -27.18 -11.69 13.89
C VAL A 304 -27.96 -13.00 13.80
N ASN A 305 -28.06 -13.60 12.61
CA ASN A 305 -28.92 -14.76 12.40
C ASN A 305 -28.20 -16.07 12.72
N GLU A 306 -26.94 -16.24 12.29
CA GLU A 306 -26.23 -17.52 12.46
C GLU A 306 -25.50 -17.60 13.80
N ALA A 307 -24.77 -16.55 14.20
CA ALA A 307 -24.04 -16.52 15.46
C ALA A 307 -24.93 -16.13 16.66
N GLY A 308 -26.14 -15.61 16.41
CA GLY A 308 -27.09 -15.28 17.48
C GLY A 308 -26.57 -14.22 18.45
N LEU A 309 -26.01 -13.12 17.91
CA LEU A 309 -25.42 -12.03 18.71
C LEU A 309 -26.33 -11.54 19.85
N VAL A 310 -27.64 -11.44 19.61
CA VAL A 310 -28.61 -11.01 20.63
C VAL A 310 -28.61 -11.93 21.86
N LYS A 311 -28.49 -13.25 21.64
CA LYS A 311 -28.39 -14.22 22.73
C LYS A 311 -27.09 -14.02 23.52
N HIS A 312 -25.97 -13.81 22.82
CA HIS A 312 -24.66 -13.56 23.45
C HIS A 312 -24.61 -12.23 24.22
N LEU A 313 -25.19 -11.15 23.69
CA LEU A 313 -25.31 -9.88 24.41
C LEU A 313 -26.21 -10.00 25.64
N GLY A 314 -27.29 -10.80 25.55
CA GLY A 314 -28.12 -11.17 26.69
C GLY A 314 -27.29 -11.86 27.78
N ILE A 315 -26.46 -12.84 27.41
CA ILE A 315 -25.52 -13.50 28.34
C ILE A 315 -24.56 -12.47 28.97
N ILE A 316 -23.96 -11.58 28.18
CA ILE A 316 -23.04 -10.56 28.71
C ILE A 316 -23.76 -9.65 29.72
N LYS A 317 -24.98 -9.20 29.42
CA LYS A 317 -25.80 -8.42 30.35
C LYS A 317 -26.13 -9.21 31.62
N ASP A 318 -26.54 -10.46 31.49
CA ASP A 318 -26.93 -11.31 32.61
C ASP A 318 -25.78 -11.52 33.59
N PHE A 319 -24.55 -11.69 33.11
CA PHE A 319 -23.37 -11.99 33.93
C PHE A 319 -22.51 -10.77 34.28
N TYR A 320 -22.18 -9.87 33.35
CA TYR A 320 -21.32 -8.71 33.65
C TYR A 320 -22.10 -7.56 34.31
N LEU A 321 -23.34 -7.32 33.88
CA LEU A 321 -24.20 -6.28 34.45
C LEU A 321 -25.11 -6.82 35.56
N THR A 322 -24.85 -8.05 36.03
CA THR A 322 -25.62 -8.69 37.10
C THR A 322 -27.13 -8.73 36.85
N GLY A 323 -27.55 -8.89 35.59
CA GLY A 323 -28.97 -9.01 35.23
C GLY A 323 -29.67 -10.18 35.94
N ARG A 324 -28.94 -11.26 36.24
CA ARG A 324 -29.42 -12.39 37.05
C ARG A 324 -29.03 -12.23 38.53
N GLY A 325 -29.69 -11.31 39.21
CA GLY A 325 -29.43 -11.03 40.63
C GLY A 325 -29.55 -12.25 41.56
N GLU A 326 -30.45 -13.19 41.26
CA GLU A 326 -30.62 -14.45 42.01
C GLU A 326 -29.36 -15.33 42.00
N LEU A 327 -28.71 -15.45 40.84
CA LEU A 327 -27.48 -16.23 40.69
C LEU A 327 -26.35 -15.60 41.49
N PHE A 328 -26.19 -14.28 41.39
CA PHE A 328 -25.16 -13.57 42.15
C PHE A 328 -25.45 -13.57 43.65
N HIS A 329 -26.71 -13.52 44.07
CA HIS A 329 -27.09 -13.61 45.47
C HIS A 329 -26.75 -14.97 46.08
N ASP A 330 -27.10 -16.06 45.39
CA ASP A 330 -26.76 -17.42 45.81
C ASP A 330 -25.26 -17.67 45.79
N PHE A 331 -24.58 -17.18 44.74
CA PHE A 331 -23.14 -17.26 44.61
C PHE A 331 -22.44 -16.51 45.75
N LEU A 332 -22.79 -15.24 46.02
CA LEU A 332 -22.22 -14.47 47.12
C LEU A 332 -22.52 -15.12 48.47
N SER A 333 -23.71 -15.68 48.67
CA SER A 333 -24.06 -16.40 49.89
C SER A 333 -23.23 -17.66 50.08
N SER A 334 -22.93 -18.39 49.00
CA SER A 334 -22.05 -19.57 49.01
C SER A 334 -20.57 -19.24 49.24
N ILE A 335 -20.13 -18.03 48.84
CA ILE A 335 -18.74 -17.60 48.93
C ILE A 335 -18.41 -16.92 50.26
N LYS A 336 -19.37 -16.23 50.90
CA LYS A 336 -19.19 -15.61 52.23
C LYS A 336 -18.43 -16.50 53.23
N PRO A 337 -18.77 -17.79 53.42
CA PRO A 337 -18.02 -18.66 54.33
C PRO A 337 -16.59 -19.01 53.84
N LEU A 338 -16.36 -19.02 52.52
CA LEU A 338 -15.06 -19.38 51.92
C LEU A 338 -14.05 -18.22 51.93
N ILE A 339 -14.51 -16.97 51.76
CA ILE A 339 -13.64 -15.78 51.82
C ILE A 339 -13.02 -15.60 53.21
N VAL A 340 -13.76 -15.93 54.27
CA VAL A 340 -13.31 -15.81 55.67
C VAL A 340 -12.13 -16.76 55.95
N LEU A 341 -12.01 -17.87 55.23
CA LEU A 341 -10.99 -18.90 55.45
C LEU A 341 -9.67 -18.70 54.68
N LYS A 342 -9.54 -17.68 53.82
CA LYS A 342 -8.35 -17.33 52.99
C LYS A 342 -7.41 -18.51 52.69
N SER A 343 -7.87 -19.46 51.87
CA SER A 343 -7.08 -20.65 51.47
C SER A 343 -6.42 -20.47 50.08
N PRO A 344 -5.27 -21.12 49.80
CA PRO A 344 -4.65 -21.10 48.47
C PRO A 344 -5.48 -21.79 47.37
N PHE A 345 -6.50 -22.59 47.71
CA PHE A 345 -7.39 -23.28 46.76
C PHE A 345 -8.66 -22.47 46.37
N MET A 346 -8.66 -21.16 46.62
CA MET A 346 -9.84 -20.30 46.40
C MET A 346 -10.36 -20.33 44.97
N LEU A 347 -9.49 -20.39 43.95
CA LEU A 347 -9.91 -20.38 42.54
C LEU A 347 -10.74 -21.61 42.15
N SER A 348 -10.30 -22.80 42.54
CA SER A 348 -11.01 -24.05 42.22
C SER A 348 -12.28 -24.18 43.05
N ALA A 349 -12.23 -23.79 44.32
CA ALA A 349 -13.40 -23.74 45.19
C ALA A 349 -14.46 -22.76 44.67
N LEU A 350 -14.05 -21.59 44.19
CA LEU A 350 -14.94 -20.55 43.69
C LEU A 350 -15.52 -20.90 42.32
N ARG A 351 -14.74 -21.51 41.42
CA ARG A 351 -15.28 -22.11 40.17
C ARG A 351 -16.33 -23.18 40.46
N ARG A 352 -16.09 -24.03 41.47
CA ARG A 352 -17.04 -25.05 41.88
C ARG A 352 -18.30 -24.45 42.51
N SER A 353 -18.15 -23.46 43.39
CA SER A 353 -19.29 -22.74 43.97
C SER A 353 -20.12 -22.02 42.91
N PHE A 354 -19.48 -21.42 41.91
CA PHE A 354 -20.17 -20.81 40.77
C PHE A 354 -20.96 -21.84 39.96
N ALA A 355 -20.36 -22.99 39.65
CA ALA A 355 -21.05 -24.08 38.95
C ALA A 355 -22.24 -24.63 39.75
N VAL A 356 -22.11 -24.74 41.08
CA VAL A 356 -23.20 -25.19 41.96
C VAL A 356 -24.33 -24.15 42.03
N SER A 357 -24.02 -22.87 42.15
CA SER A 357 -25.02 -21.79 42.11
C SER A 357 -25.72 -21.72 40.74
N ALA A 358 -24.97 -21.88 39.64
CA ALA A 358 -25.55 -21.94 38.31
C ALA A 358 -26.49 -23.14 38.11
N ALA A 359 -26.15 -24.31 38.67
CA ALA A 359 -27.00 -25.50 38.64
C ALA A 359 -28.29 -25.33 39.45
N ARG A 360 -28.24 -24.64 40.60
CA ARG A 360 -29.43 -24.35 41.43
C ARG A 360 -30.41 -23.41 40.74
N VAL A 361 -29.91 -22.46 39.97
CA VAL A 361 -30.69 -21.49 39.20
C VAL A 361 -31.14 -22.05 37.84
N GLN A 362 -30.91 -23.34 37.56
CA GLN A 362 -31.28 -24.03 36.32
C GLN A 362 -30.77 -23.32 35.05
N LEU A 363 -29.52 -22.85 35.08
CA LEU A 363 -28.91 -22.21 33.93
C LEU A 363 -28.55 -23.25 32.85
N GLN A 364 -28.70 -22.89 31.57
CA GLN A 364 -28.35 -23.78 30.47
C GLN A 364 -26.85 -24.08 30.46
N ASP A 365 -26.48 -25.37 30.40
CA ASP A 365 -25.09 -25.85 30.51
C ASP A 365 -24.15 -25.25 29.45
N GLU A 366 -24.67 -24.94 28.26
CA GLU A 366 -23.91 -24.32 27.16
C GLU A 366 -23.37 -22.92 27.49
N VAL A 367 -24.07 -22.19 28.37
CA VAL A 367 -23.68 -20.84 28.80
C VAL A 367 -22.63 -20.92 29.90
N VAL A 368 -22.79 -21.88 30.82
CA VAL A 368 -21.87 -22.09 31.95
C VAL A 368 -20.48 -22.51 31.46
N GLN A 369 -20.39 -23.32 30.40
CA GLN A 369 -19.11 -23.74 29.81
C GLN A 369 -18.32 -22.59 29.15
N LYS A 370 -19.00 -21.51 28.73
CA LYS A 370 -18.39 -20.35 28.05
C LYS A 370 -17.83 -19.31 29.03
N ILE A 371 -18.09 -19.45 30.33
CA ILE A 371 -17.73 -18.46 31.34
C ILE A 371 -16.56 -18.98 32.17
N GLN A 372 -15.48 -18.21 32.23
CA GLN A 372 -14.33 -18.48 33.10
C GLN A 372 -14.15 -17.34 34.09
N LEU A 373 -14.07 -17.70 35.37
CA LEU A 373 -13.74 -16.76 36.44
C LEU A 373 -12.22 -16.71 36.60
N ASN A 374 -11.66 -15.52 36.35
CA ASN A 374 -10.26 -15.21 36.55
C ASN A 374 -10.14 -14.24 37.72
N PHE A 375 -9.35 -14.61 38.74
CA PHE A 375 -8.93 -13.66 39.76
C PHE A 375 -7.46 -13.31 39.51
N PRO A 376 -7.07 -12.04 39.62
CA PRO A 376 -5.66 -11.68 39.62
C PRO A 376 -5.01 -12.25 40.87
N THR A 377 -4.36 -13.40 40.76
CA THR A 377 -3.47 -13.97 41.77
C THR A 377 -2.09 -13.35 41.64
N GLY A 378 -2.02 -12.03 41.76
CA GLY A 378 -0.79 -11.26 41.90
C GLY A 378 -0.93 -10.30 43.08
N PRO A 379 0.16 -9.91 43.75
CA PRO A 379 0.09 -8.88 44.78
C PRO A 379 -0.55 -7.65 44.12
N ARG A 380 -1.60 -7.11 44.74
CA ARG A 380 -2.14 -5.79 44.38
C ARG A 380 -0.96 -4.82 44.44
N LYS A 381 -0.34 -4.49 43.30
CA LYS A 381 0.44 -3.26 43.20
C LYS A 381 -0.57 -2.16 43.51
N ASN A 382 -0.29 -1.41 44.57
CA ASN A 382 -1.09 -0.27 44.99
C ASN A 382 -1.16 0.74 43.83
N TYR A 383 -2.21 0.69 43.01
CA TYR A 383 -2.60 1.77 42.11
C TYR A 383 -3.26 2.90 42.90
N LEU A 384 -2.56 3.41 43.93
CA LEU A 384 -2.95 4.58 44.73
C LEU A 384 -1.87 5.68 44.74
N HIS A 385 -0.83 5.54 43.93
CA HIS A 385 0.07 6.64 43.57
C HIS A 385 0.03 6.82 42.07
N ASP A 386 -0.84 7.74 41.61
CA ASP A 386 -0.63 8.58 40.41
C ASP A 386 -1.77 9.60 40.20
N TYR A 387 -2.35 10.13 41.28
CA TYR A 387 -3.30 11.26 41.23
C TYR A 387 -2.75 12.57 41.83
N THR A 388 -1.42 12.67 42.02
CA THR A 388 -0.77 13.87 42.60
C THR A 388 0.32 14.46 41.69
N LEU A 389 0.16 14.39 40.37
CA LEU A 389 1.10 15.02 39.41
C LEU A 389 0.46 15.97 38.38
N TYR A 390 -0.76 16.47 38.63
CA TYR A 390 -1.41 17.45 37.73
C TYR A 390 -1.96 18.69 38.46
N ASN A 391 -1.24 19.21 39.46
CA ASN A 391 -1.65 20.45 40.14
C ASN A 391 -0.50 21.33 40.68
N LYS A 392 0.56 21.52 39.90
CA LYS A 392 1.55 22.59 40.13
C LYS A 392 2.02 23.18 38.81
N HIS A 393 1.48 24.35 38.49
CA HIS A 393 2.04 25.48 37.71
C HIS A 393 0.93 26.17 36.91
N ILE A 394 0.13 26.97 37.59
CA ILE A 394 -0.43 28.20 37.02
C ILE A 394 -0.19 29.28 38.07
N ASP A 395 0.95 29.95 37.94
CA ASP A 395 1.28 31.16 38.68
C ASP A 395 0.39 32.30 38.17
N PHE A 396 -0.46 32.84 39.04
CA PHE A 396 -1.02 34.17 38.86
C PHE A 396 -0.06 35.16 39.53
N HIS A 397 0.66 35.93 38.72
CA HIS A 397 1.32 37.14 39.18
C HIS A 397 0.28 38.28 39.27
N ALA A 398 0.13 38.76 40.50
CA ALA A 398 -0.33 40.07 41.00
C ALA A 398 -1.28 40.92 40.16
#